data_AF-A0A2M7CM47-F1
#
_entry.id   AF-A0A2M7CM47-F1
#
_cell.length_a   1.000
_cell.length_b   1.000
_cell.length_c   1.000
_cell.angle_alpha   90.00
_cell.angle_beta   90.00
_cell.angle_gamma   90.00
#
_symmetry.space_group_name_H-M   'P 1'
#
loop_
_entity.id
_entity.type
_entity.pdbx_description
1 polymer ?
#
loop_
_entity_poly.entity_id
_entity_poly.type
_entity_poly.pdbx_seq_one_letter_code
_entity_poly.pdbx_strand_id
1 'polypeptide(L)'
;MSNPQIIVILSGIVLTVLIAWYFWFAPKAQTRVAVSESGAQEVAITVKGGYTPDVIVVQRGRPVRLTFTRQESSACSEKVLFPDFNQNALLPEGEQVTLEF
;
A
#
# COMPACT_ATOMS: atom_id res chain seq x y z
N MET A 1 -1.27 47.50 8.99
CA MET A 1 -0.53 46.25 9.33
C MET A 1 0.94 46.62 9.44
N SER A 2 1.61 46.26 10.52
CA SER A 2 3.05 46.52 10.65
C SER A 2 3.84 45.50 9.81
N ASN A 3 5.01 45.89 9.30
CA ASN A 3 5.92 45.01 8.55
C ASN A 3 6.13 43.62 9.19
N PRO A 4 6.35 43.48 10.52
CA PRO A 4 6.49 42.16 11.15
C PRO A 4 5.22 41.31 11.08
N GLN A 5 4.02 41.90 11.13
CA GLN A 5 2.76 41.15 11.00
C GLN A 5 2.61 40.53 9.61
N ILE A 6 2.99 41.26 8.57
CA ILE A 6 2.91 40.77 7.18
C ILE A 6 3.86 39.59 6.97
N ILE A 7 5.07 39.65 7.53
CA ILE A 7 6.06 38.59 7.43
C ILE A 7 5.57 37.30 8.10
N VAL A 8 4.98 37.40 9.30
CA VAL A 8 4.45 36.24 10.04
C VAL A 8 3.27 35.59 9.29
N ILE A 9 2.40 36.39 8.68
CA ILE A 9 1.26 35.86 7.91
C ILE A 9 1.74 35.14 6.65
N LEU A 10 2.67 35.76 5.89
CA LEU A 10 3.21 35.16 4.67
C LEU A 10 3.96 33.85 4.96
N SER A 11 4.76 33.79 6.03
CA SER A 11 5.47 32.55 6.39
C SER A 11 4.52 31.43 6.77
N GLY A 12 3.43 31.74 7.49
CA GLY A 12 2.37 30.79 7.81
C GLY A 12 1.73 30.21 6.55
N ILE A 13 1.33 31.06 5.60
CA ILE A 13 0.72 30.62 4.34
C ILE A 13 1.67 29.72 3.55
N VAL A 14 2.95 30.11 3.44
CA VAL A 14 3.96 29.32 2.71
C VAL A 14 4.14 27.94 3.35
N LEU A 15 4.24 27.85 4.68
CA LEU A 15 4.37 26.58 5.38
C LEU A 15 3.12 25.70 5.20
N THR A 16 1.92 26.28 5.29
CA THR A 16 0.68 25.53 5.09
C THR A 16 0.59 24.96 3.67
N VAL A 17 0.93 25.76 2.65
CA VAL A 17 0.95 25.31 1.24
C VAL A 17 2.00 24.22 1.04
N LEU A 18 3.19 24.37 1.63
CA LEU A 18 4.26 23.35 1.54
C LEU A 18 3.84 22.02 2.17
N ILE A 19 3.23 22.05 3.36
CA ILE A 19 2.76 20.83 4.04
C ILE A 19 1.63 20.17 3.25
N ALA A 20 0.63 20.95 2.81
CA ALA A 20 -0.47 20.43 2.02
C ALA A 20 0.02 19.81 0.71
N TRP A 21 0.95 20.48 0.01
CA TRP A 21 1.57 19.96 -1.20
C TRP A 21 2.36 18.68 -0.94
N TYR A 22 3.17 18.63 0.12
CA TYR A 22 3.90 17.42 0.49
C TYR A 22 2.94 16.25 0.75
N PHE A 23 1.84 16.42 1.48
CA PHE A 23 0.94 15.28 1.74
C PHE A 23 0.06 14.87 0.56
N TRP A 24 -0.35 15.81 -0.31
CA TRP A 24 -1.18 15.47 -1.49
C TRP A 24 -0.37 15.01 -2.70
N PHE A 25 0.82 15.58 -2.91
CA PHE A 25 1.65 15.37 -4.09
C PHE A 25 3.00 14.70 -3.81
N ALA A 26 3.42 14.48 -2.56
CA ALA A 26 4.57 13.61 -2.36
C ALA A 26 4.19 12.22 -2.90
N PRO A 27 4.99 11.67 -3.83
CA PRO A 27 4.73 10.36 -4.38
C PRO A 27 4.70 9.38 -3.20
N LYS A 28 3.52 8.78 -2.96
CA LYS A 28 3.45 7.60 -2.12
C LYS A 28 4.45 6.62 -2.71
N ALA A 29 5.43 6.20 -1.92
CA ALA A 29 6.44 5.26 -2.36
C ALA A 29 5.75 3.96 -2.79
N GLN A 30 5.39 3.87 -4.08
CA GLN A 30 5.01 2.61 -4.68
C GLN A 30 6.28 1.80 -4.76
N THR A 31 6.41 0.87 -3.81
CA THR A 31 7.44 -0.14 -3.78
C THR A 31 7.48 -0.80 -5.15
N ARG A 32 8.54 -0.55 -5.92
CA ARG A 32 8.76 -1.22 -7.20
C ARG A 32 8.81 -2.71 -6.94
N VAL A 33 7.85 -3.44 -7.50
CA VAL A 33 7.77 -4.89 -7.52
C VAL A 33 9.08 -5.43 -8.09
N ALA A 34 9.85 -6.13 -7.27
CA ALA A 34 11.01 -6.88 -7.73
C ALA A 34 10.51 -8.13 -8.44
N VAL A 35 10.96 -8.37 -9.68
CA VAL A 35 10.83 -9.68 -10.31
C VAL A 35 11.84 -10.58 -9.62
N SER A 36 11.39 -11.67 -9.01
CA SER A 36 12.33 -12.59 -8.34
C SER A 36 13.16 -13.36 -9.35
N GLU A 37 14.29 -13.92 -8.92
CA GLU A 37 15.20 -14.68 -9.79
C GLU A 37 14.51 -15.88 -10.48
N SER A 38 13.36 -16.34 -9.97
CA SER A 38 12.56 -17.42 -10.55
C SER A 38 11.63 -16.97 -11.69
N GLY A 39 11.58 -15.68 -12.01
CA GLY A 39 10.69 -15.12 -13.05
C GLY A 39 9.24 -14.94 -12.60
N ALA A 40 8.94 -15.16 -11.32
CA ALA A 40 7.64 -14.91 -10.72
C ALA A 40 7.46 -13.42 -10.36
N GLN A 41 6.20 -12.97 -10.40
CA GLN A 41 5.81 -11.62 -10.04
C GLN A 41 5.40 -11.61 -8.57
N GLU A 42 6.30 -11.14 -7.70
CA GLU A 42 6.11 -11.21 -6.25
C GLU A 42 5.62 -9.90 -5.67
N VAL A 43 4.50 -9.92 -4.95
CA VAL A 43 3.93 -8.73 -4.32
C VAL A 43 3.61 -9.00 -2.86
N ALA A 44 4.20 -8.19 -1.98
CA ALA A 44 3.84 -8.17 -0.56
C ALA A 44 2.65 -7.24 -0.33
N ILE A 45 1.65 -7.73 0.39
CA ILE A 45 0.38 -7.07 0.66
C ILE A 45 0.20 -6.99 2.17
N THR A 46 0.06 -5.79 2.69
CA THR A 46 -0.29 -5.57 4.10
C THR A 46 -1.80 -5.46 4.25
N VAL A 47 -2.36 -6.19 5.21
CA VAL A 47 -3.78 -6.15 5.55
C VAL A 47 -3.96 -5.41 6.87
N LYS A 48 -4.53 -4.19 6.78
CA LYS A 48 -4.79 -3.32 7.93
C LYS A 48 -5.92 -2.33 7.58
N GLY A 49 -7.16 -2.68 7.92
CA GLY A 49 -8.34 -1.90 7.53
C GLY A 49 -8.61 -1.89 6.02
N GLY A 50 -7.94 -2.77 5.27
CA GLY A 50 -7.88 -2.80 3.81
C GLY A 50 -6.59 -3.46 3.32
N TYR A 51 -6.42 -3.55 2.01
CA TYR A 51 -5.23 -4.11 1.37
C TYR A 51 -4.30 -2.99 0.91
N THR A 52 -2.99 -3.14 1.15
CA THR A 52 -1.97 -2.23 0.62
C THR A 52 -0.85 -3.04 -0.02
N PRO A 53 -0.62 -2.90 -1.34
CA PRO A 53 -1.42 -2.14 -2.30
C PRO A 53 -2.82 -2.74 -2.49
N ASP A 54 -3.79 -1.90 -2.85
CA ASP A 54 -5.17 -2.26 -3.19
C ASP A 54 -5.34 -2.62 -4.67
N VAL A 55 -4.47 -2.09 -5.53
CA VAL A 55 -4.42 -2.39 -6.96
C VAL A 55 -3.06 -2.98 -7.33
N ILE A 56 -3.08 -4.16 -7.94
CA ILE A 56 -1.90 -4.89 -8.41
C ILE A 56 -2.07 -5.16 -9.89
N VAL A 57 -1.07 -4.78 -10.70
CA VAL A 57 -1.05 -5.03 -12.14
C VAL A 57 0.08 -6.01 -12.45
N VAL A 58 -0.27 -7.13 -13.09
CA VAL A 58 0.66 -8.21 -13.43
C VAL A 58 0.68 -8.46 -14.93
N GLN A 59 1.79 -8.99 -15.43
CA GLN A 59 1.94 -9.45 -16.81
C GLN A 59 1.24 -10.80 -16.99
N ARG A 60 0.46 -10.92 -18.05
CA ARG A 60 -0.20 -12.19 -18.42
C ARG A 60 0.83 -13.26 -18.77
N GLY A 61 0.56 -14.49 -18.33
CA GLY A 61 1.36 -15.68 -18.69
C GLY A 61 2.62 -15.88 -17.85
N ARG A 62 2.77 -15.14 -16.75
CA ARG A 62 3.83 -15.34 -15.76
C ARG A 62 3.22 -15.68 -14.39
N PRO A 63 3.85 -16.57 -13.61
CA PRO A 63 3.36 -16.92 -12.29
C PRO A 63 3.34 -15.69 -11.37
N VAL A 64 2.30 -15.59 -10.54
CA VAL A 64 2.10 -14.50 -9.60
C VAL A 64 2.14 -15.06 -8.19
N ARG A 65 2.93 -14.40 -7.32
CA ARG A 65 3.06 -14.77 -5.92
C ARG A 65 2.65 -13.58 -5.05
N LEU A 66 1.52 -13.71 -4.38
CA LEU A 66 0.98 -12.68 -3.49
C LEU A 66 1.19 -13.11 -2.05
N THR A 67 1.97 -12.35 -1.29
CA THR A 67 2.24 -12.62 0.13
C THR A 67 1.48 -11.62 1.00
N PHE A 68 0.53 -12.11 1.78
CA PHE A 68 -0.30 -11.32 2.67
C PHE A 68 0.25 -11.34 4.09
N THR A 69 0.27 -10.18 4.74
CA THR A 69 0.59 -10.05 6.17
C THR A 69 -0.54 -9.30 6.87
N ARG A 70 -1.27 -9.99 7.77
CA ARG A 70 -2.33 -9.35 8.55
C ARG A 70 -1.75 -8.62 9.76
N GLN A 71 -1.83 -7.28 9.73
CA GLN A 71 -1.37 -6.40 10.79
C GLN A 71 -2.55 -5.77 11.55
N GLU A 72 -3.59 -6.58 11.80
CA GLU A 72 -4.76 -6.20 12.58
C GLU A 72 -5.44 -7.44 13.20
N SER A 73 -6.25 -7.19 14.22
CA SER A 73 -7.00 -8.21 14.97
C SER A 73 -8.49 -8.30 14.61
N SER A 74 -8.92 -7.54 13.60
CA SER A 74 -10.30 -7.57 13.12
C SER A 74 -10.62 -8.90 12.44
N ALA A 75 -11.68 -9.58 12.91
CA ALA A 75 -12.18 -10.82 12.30
C ALA A 75 -12.65 -10.62 10.85
N CYS A 76 -13.05 -9.40 10.46
CA CYS A 76 -13.49 -9.11 9.09
C CYS A 76 -12.39 -9.32 8.04
N SER A 77 -11.12 -9.35 8.45
CA SER A 77 -9.94 -9.44 7.57
C SER A 77 -9.27 -10.83 7.62
N GLU A 78 -9.95 -11.84 8.15
CA GLU A 78 -9.37 -13.17 8.40
C GLU A 78 -9.25 -14.07 7.16
N LYS A 79 -9.84 -13.67 6.04
CA LYS A 79 -9.87 -14.47 4.81
C LYS A 79 -9.70 -13.61 3.57
N VAL A 80 -8.91 -14.12 2.62
CA VAL A 80 -8.79 -13.57 1.27
C VAL A 80 -9.38 -14.54 0.25
N LEU A 81 -10.02 -13.98 -0.78
CA LEU A 81 -10.73 -14.71 -1.82
C LEU A 81 -10.25 -14.25 -3.20
N PHE A 82 -9.88 -15.21 -4.05
CA PHE A 82 -9.57 -15.02 -5.46
C PHE A 82 -10.45 -15.97 -6.29
N PRO A 83 -11.75 -15.65 -6.46
CA PRO A 83 -12.73 -16.56 -7.06
C PRO A 83 -12.41 -16.90 -8.52
N ASP A 84 -11.90 -15.93 -9.29
CA ASP A 84 -11.51 -16.14 -10.69
C ASP A 84 -10.37 -17.16 -10.87
N PHE A 85 -9.58 -17.36 -9.81
CA PHE A 85 -8.48 -18.32 -9.75
C PHE A 85 -8.83 -19.55 -8.89
N ASN A 86 -10.06 -19.62 -8.36
CA ASN A 86 -10.52 -20.64 -7.42
C ASN A 86 -9.60 -20.82 -6.19
N GLN A 87 -9.00 -19.72 -5.72
CA GLN A 87 -8.08 -19.70 -4.59
C GLN A 87 -8.68 -18.95 -3.40
N ASN A 88 -8.39 -19.41 -2.19
CA ASN A 88 -8.69 -18.69 -0.97
C ASN A 88 -7.75 -19.12 0.15
N ALA A 89 -7.48 -18.22 1.09
CA ALA A 89 -6.65 -18.53 2.24
C ALA A 89 -7.16 -17.79 3.49
N LEU A 90 -6.95 -18.43 4.64
CA LEU A 90 -7.05 -17.76 5.93
C LEU A 90 -5.80 -16.90 6.15
N LEU A 91 -5.98 -15.76 6.80
CA LEU A 91 -4.93 -14.81 7.14
C LEU A 91 -4.87 -14.69 8.67
N PRO A 92 -4.06 -15.52 9.35
CA PRO A 92 -3.82 -15.38 10.79
C PRO A 92 -3.13 -14.05 11.11
N GLU A 93 -3.32 -13.55 12.32
CA GLU A 93 -2.69 -12.31 12.76
C GLU A 93 -1.17 -12.44 12.84
N GLY A 94 -0.46 -11.49 12.24
CA GLY A 94 1.01 -11.45 12.27
C GLY A 94 1.71 -12.50 11.41
N GLU A 95 0.97 -13.37 10.73
CA GLU A 95 1.54 -14.41 9.86
C GLU A 95 1.59 -13.96 8.40
N GLN A 96 2.60 -14.48 7.69
CA GLN A 96 2.73 -14.32 6.24
C GLN A 96 2.09 -15.51 5.54
N VAL A 97 1.13 -15.22 4.65
CA VAL A 97 0.42 -16.24 3.89
C VAL A 97 0.60 -15.96 2.40
N THR A 98 1.10 -16.94 1.67
CA THR A 98 1.42 -16.80 0.25
C THR A 98 0.42 -17.56 -0.61
N LEU A 99 -0.15 -16.88 -1.60
CA LEU A 99 -0.95 -17.45 -2.67
C LEU A 99 -0.17 -17.39 -3.99
N GLU A 100 -0.14 -18.51 -4.71
CA GLU A 100 0.52 -18.63 -6.02
C GLU A 100 -0.45 -19.18 -7.07
N PHE A 101 -0.45 -18.57 -8.25
CA PHE A 101 -1.27 -18.94 -9.41
C PHE A 101 -0.66 -18.45 -10.73
#